data_AF-A0A816LE65-F1
#
_entry.id   AF-A0A816LE65-F1
#
_cell.length_a   1.000
_cell.length_b   1.000
_cell.length_c   1.000
_cell.angle_alpha   90.00
_cell.angle_beta   90.00
_cell.angle_gamma   90.00
#
_symmetry.space_group_name_H-M   'P 1'
#
loop_
_entity.id
_entity.type
_entity.pdbx_description
1 polymer ?
#
loop_
_entity_poly.entity_id
_entity_poly.type
_entity_poly.pdbx_seq_one_letter_code
_entity_poly.pdbx_strand_id
1 'polypeptide(L)'
;KDVDLKIWPFEIRSRIKHVENANITDNEKCHLFVDHCQKKLNDQNEIYRNQLRYRTSHVMDYTSAMELTIENLVQQGFRYQRIEYDCRIALVQYHYVDEILKRQYLIENPNENQIQTFKRFCKFKYEEAITKYHFNLLKQCNPEHFTLNSIRNQLIGKSSVIDSIQDVTVRKKLSKHYIEVAEQAKTVIMILARDTAERKMHHYQTKYNMEMNRVWQYEKTLPPDQRLTPTMIHVMEKCLANIDARLEYIYKCTAKLFQLNTNVL
;
A
#
# COMPACT_ATOMS: atom_id res chain seq x y z
N LYS A 1 -31.58 -15.84 -0.54
CA LYS A 1 -30.74 -15.98 -1.76
C LYS A 1 -29.30 -16.05 -1.28
N ASP A 2 -28.67 -17.22 -1.42
CA ASP A 2 -27.30 -17.47 -0.96
C ASP A 2 -26.35 -16.38 -1.48
N VAL A 3 -25.71 -15.67 -0.55
CA VAL A 3 -24.57 -14.84 -0.92
C VAL A 3 -23.41 -15.77 -1.21
N ASP A 4 -23.27 -16.03 -2.50
CA ASP A 4 -22.26 -16.84 -3.15
C ASP A 4 -20.89 -16.60 -2.51
N LEU A 5 -20.41 -17.58 -1.75
CA LEU A 5 -19.12 -17.57 -1.06
C LEU A 5 -17.97 -17.13 -1.98
N LYS A 6 -18.13 -17.22 -3.31
CA LYS A 6 -17.19 -16.82 -4.35
C LYS A 6 -16.78 -15.34 -4.37
N ILE A 7 -17.54 -14.43 -3.76
CA ILE A 7 -17.23 -12.98 -3.74
C ILE A 7 -16.07 -12.67 -2.78
N TRP A 8 -15.87 -13.50 -1.75
CA TRP A 8 -14.84 -13.28 -0.75
C TRP A 8 -13.46 -13.77 -1.24
N PRO A 9 -12.36 -13.10 -0.84
CA PRO A 9 -11.00 -13.60 -1.05
C PRO A 9 -10.83 -15.04 -0.54
N PHE A 10 -9.94 -15.81 -1.18
CA PHE A 10 -9.72 -17.22 -0.84
C PHE A 10 -9.38 -17.44 0.64
N GLU A 11 -8.61 -16.53 1.23
CA GLU A 11 -8.19 -16.54 2.63
C GLU A 11 -9.37 -16.48 3.61
N ILE A 12 -10.49 -15.88 3.18
CA ILE A 12 -11.72 -15.76 3.96
C ILE A 12 -12.63 -16.95 3.67
N ARG A 13 -12.78 -17.31 2.39
CA ARG A 13 -13.56 -18.48 1.97
C ARG A 13 -13.09 -19.77 2.62
N SER A 14 -11.77 -20.01 2.63
CA SER A 14 -11.17 -21.21 3.23
C SER A 14 -11.46 -21.35 4.72
N ARG A 15 -11.73 -20.24 5.42
CA ARG A 15 -11.97 -20.22 6.87
C ARG A 15 -13.44 -20.22 7.23
N ILE A 16 -14.29 -19.54 6.45
CA ILE A 16 -15.74 -19.65 6.57
C ILE A 16 -16.20 -21.08 6.32
N LYS A 17 -15.53 -21.81 5.41
CA LYS A 17 -15.78 -23.25 5.18
C LYS A 17 -15.60 -24.15 6.41
N HIS A 18 -14.80 -23.73 7.40
CA HIS A 18 -14.63 -24.46 8.66
C HIS A 18 -15.69 -24.11 9.71
N VAL A 19 -16.54 -23.11 9.44
CA VAL A 19 -17.68 -22.77 10.29
C VAL A 19 -18.90 -23.41 9.64
N GLU A 20 -19.21 -24.65 10.00
CA GLU A 20 -20.25 -25.52 9.43
C GLU A 20 -21.71 -25.01 9.57
N ASN A 21 -21.94 -23.73 9.83
CA ASN A 21 -23.28 -23.15 9.94
C ASN A 21 -23.66 -22.46 8.64
N ALA A 22 -24.62 -23.03 7.93
CA ALA A 22 -25.09 -22.60 6.61
C ALA A 22 -25.78 -21.21 6.55
N ASN A 23 -25.85 -20.46 7.65
CA ASN A 23 -26.62 -19.21 7.75
C ASN A 23 -25.81 -18.00 8.24
N ILE A 24 -24.51 -17.93 7.91
CA ILE A 24 -23.66 -16.79 8.27
C ILE A 24 -23.83 -15.67 7.23
N THR A 25 -24.29 -14.50 7.69
CA THR A 25 -24.41 -13.27 6.92
C THR A 25 -23.04 -12.69 6.52
N ASP A 26 -23.00 -11.79 5.54
CA ASP A 26 -21.75 -11.17 5.10
C ASP A 26 -21.08 -10.31 6.17
N ASN A 27 -21.86 -9.68 7.04
CA ASN A 27 -21.33 -8.94 8.18
C ASN A 27 -20.64 -9.89 9.17
N GLU A 28 -21.22 -11.05 9.44
CA GLU A 28 -20.61 -12.05 10.31
C GLU A 28 -19.34 -12.65 9.69
N LYS A 29 -19.28 -12.84 8.38
CA LYS A 29 -18.06 -13.26 7.65
C LYS A 29 -16.93 -12.22 7.79
N CYS A 30 -17.26 -10.93 7.68
CA CYS A 30 -16.34 -9.82 7.96
C CYS A 30 -15.83 -9.87 9.41
N HIS A 31 -16.73 -10.00 10.38
CA HIS A 31 -16.38 -10.06 11.79
C HIS A 31 -15.44 -11.24 12.10
N LEU A 32 -15.74 -12.44 11.60
CA LEU A 32 -14.86 -13.61 11.77
C LEU A 32 -13.43 -13.36 11.23
N PHE A 33 -13.30 -12.64 10.11
CA PHE A 33 -11.99 -12.31 9.57
C PHE A 33 -11.25 -11.27 10.41
N VAL A 34 -11.96 -10.23 10.89
CA VAL A 34 -11.40 -9.21 11.78
C VAL A 34 -10.95 -9.85 13.10
N ASP A 35 -11.81 -10.65 13.72
CA ASP A 35 -11.53 -11.37 14.96
C ASP A 35 -10.31 -12.28 14.81
N HIS A 36 -10.19 -12.96 13.67
CA HIS A 36 -9.01 -13.77 13.35
C HIS A 36 -7.74 -12.92 13.30
N CYS A 37 -7.76 -11.79 12.59
CA CYS A 37 -6.61 -10.90 12.48
C CYS A 37 -6.20 -10.38 13.86
N GLN A 38 -7.18 -10.00 14.68
CA GLN A 38 -6.96 -9.54 16.05
C GLN A 38 -6.43 -10.65 16.96
N LYS A 39 -6.96 -11.87 16.84
CA LYS A 39 -6.44 -13.05 17.55
C LYS A 39 -4.98 -13.32 17.18
N LYS A 40 -4.63 -13.31 15.89
CA LYS A 40 -3.23 -13.50 15.46
C LYS A 40 -2.29 -12.43 16.02
N LEU A 41 -2.72 -11.16 16.03
CA LEU A 41 -1.95 -10.08 16.62
C LEU A 41 -1.72 -10.32 18.12
N ASN A 42 -2.77 -10.75 18.84
CA ASN A 42 -2.69 -11.06 20.27
C ASN A 42 -1.80 -12.28 20.55
N ASP A 43 -1.95 -13.36 19.78
CA ASP A 43 -1.14 -14.58 19.90
C ASP A 43 0.35 -14.27 19.67
N GLN A 44 0.66 -13.46 18.64
CA GLN A 44 2.02 -12.98 18.41
C GLN A 44 2.54 -12.16 19.60
N ASN A 45 1.70 -11.31 20.19
CA ASN A 45 2.08 -10.51 21.36
C ASN A 45 2.41 -11.37 22.57
N GLU A 46 1.61 -12.38 22.83
CA GLU A 46 1.83 -13.32 23.91
C GLU A 46 3.11 -14.15 23.70
N ILE A 47 3.36 -14.64 22.48
CA ILE A 47 4.60 -15.34 22.12
C ILE A 47 5.82 -14.45 22.40
N TYR A 48 5.79 -13.18 21.97
CA TYR A 48 6.89 -12.25 22.23
C TYR A 48 7.11 -11.98 23.71
N ARG A 49 6.04 -11.75 24.50
CA ARG A 49 6.15 -11.55 25.95
C ARG A 49 6.76 -12.77 26.65
N ASN A 50 6.33 -13.96 26.25
CA ASN A 50 6.86 -15.21 26.80
C ASN A 50 8.34 -15.42 26.43
N GLN A 51 8.72 -15.14 25.18
CA GLN A 51 10.12 -15.21 24.73
C GLN A 51 11.01 -14.18 25.42
N LEU A 52 10.51 -12.96 25.62
CA LEU A 52 11.23 -11.90 26.33
C LEU A 52 11.51 -12.34 27.77
N ARG A 53 10.47 -12.75 28.51
CA ARG A 53 10.56 -13.23 29.89
C ARG A 53 11.54 -14.39 30.04
N TYR A 54 11.52 -15.33 29.11
CA TYR A 54 12.45 -16.45 29.10
C TYR A 54 13.89 -15.96 28.87
N ARG A 55 14.13 -15.10 27.88
CA ARG A 55 15.49 -14.62 27.56
C ARG A 55 16.08 -13.72 28.63
N THR A 56 15.29 -12.82 29.22
CA THR A 56 15.79 -11.90 30.28
C THR A 56 16.21 -12.65 31.54
N SER A 57 15.55 -13.76 31.88
CA SER A 57 15.94 -14.59 33.02
C SER A 57 17.31 -15.28 32.91
N HIS A 58 17.95 -15.23 31.73
CA HIS A 58 19.25 -15.87 31.46
C HIS A 58 20.37 -14.86 31.11
N VAL A 59 20.12 -13.55 31.19
CA VAL A 59 21.11 -12.51 30.89
C VAL A 59 21.71 -12.01 32.21
N MET A 60 22.98 -12.32 32.46
CA MET A 60 23.77 -11.66 33.51
C MET A 60 23.95 -10.18 33.12
N ASP A 61 23.79 -9.27 34.10
CA ASP A 61 23.87 -7.81 33.92
C ASP A 61 22.72 -7.15 33.14
N TYR A 62 21.51 -7.74 33.19
CA TYR A 62 20.31 -7.09 32.67
C TYR A 62 20.00 -5.79 33.42
N THR A 63 19.88 -4.67 32.69
CA THR A 63 19.61 -3.35 33.27
C THR A 63 18.24 -2.82 32.85
N SER A 64 17.67 -1.92 33.65
CA SER A 64 16.41 -1.23 33.33
C SER A 64 16.49 -0.45 32.01
N ALA A 65 17.68 0.01 31.60
CA ALA A 65 17.87 0.67 30.30
C ALA A 65 17.74 -0.31 29.12
N MET A 66 18.25 -1.53 29.28
CA MET A 66 18.06 -2.60 28.30
C MET A 66 16.59 -3.04 28.23
N GLU A 67 15.91 -3.14 29.37
CA GLU A 67 14.48 -3.44 29.45
C GLU A 67 13.65 -2.41 28.69
N LEU A 68 13.85 -1.12 28.99
CA LEU A 68 13.17 -0.03 28.29
C LEU A 68 13.42 -0.05 26.78
N THR A 69 14.65 -0.37 26.36
CA THR A 69 15.01 -0.45 24.94
C THR A 69 14.28 -1.59 24.25
N ILE A 70 14.23 -2.76 24.87
CA ILE A 70 13.55 -3.93 24.30
C ILE A 70 12.03 -3.70 24.26
N GLU A 71 11.44 -3.14 25.32
CA GLU A 71 10.03 -2.77 25.34
C GLU A 71 9.67 -1.81 24.20
N ASN A 72 10.51 -0.79 23.97
CA ASN A 72 10.32 0.15 22.86
C ASN A 72 10.38 -0.54 21.49
N LEU A 73 11.36 -1.41 21.25
CA LEU A 73 11.48 -2.17 20.00
C LEU A 73 10.28 -3.10 19.79
N VAL A 74 9.83 -3.77 20.85
CA VAL A 74 8.67 -4.66 20.82
C VAL A 74 7.38 -3.87 20.53
N GLN A 75 7.17 -2.72 21.19
CA GLN A 75 6.04 -1.84 20.92
C GLN A 75 6.04 -1.33 19.47
N GLN A 76 7.21 -0.98 18.92
CA GLN A 76 7.34 -0.61 17.52
C GLN A 76 6.96 -1.78 16.60
N GLY A 77 7.48 -2.99 16.85
CA GLY A 77 7.13 -4.21 16.12
C GLY A 77 5.62 -4.45 16.07
N PHE A 78 4.91 -4.26 17.19
CA PHE A 78 3.45 -4.35 17.22
C PHE A 78 2.75 -3.27 16.41
N ARG A 79 3.28 -2.05 16.37
CA ARG A 79 2.71 -0.98 15.54
C ARG A 79 2.81 -1.34 14.05
N TYR A 80 3.93 -1.92 13.60
CA TYR A 80 4.07 -2.43 12.22
C TYR A 80 3.03 -3.51 11.92
N GLN A 81 2.96 -4.56 12.75
CA GLN A 81 2.03 -5.67 12.56
C GLN A 81 0.57 -5.17 12.55
N ARG A 82 0.21 -4.26 13.46
CA ARG A 82 -1.13 -3.68 13.50
C ARG A 82 -1.47 -2.94 12.20
N ILE A 83 -0.56 -2.10 11.70
CA ILE A 83 -0.76 -1.44 10.41
C ILE A 83 -0.97 -2.49 9.30
N GLU A 84 -0.12 -3.51 9.21
CA GLU A 84 -0.26 -4.57 8.21
C GLU A 84 -1.63 -5.27 8.26
N TYR A 85 -2.10 -5.62 9.46
CA TYR A 85 -3.42 -6.24 9.63
C TYR A 85 -4.57 -5.30 9.27
N ASP A 86 -4.53 -4.04 9.70
CA ASP A 86 -5.52 -3.02 9.35
C ASP A 86 -5.60 -2.84 7.81
N CYS A 87 -4.43 -2.80 7.15
CA CYS A 87 -4.35 -2.72 5.68
C CYS A 87 -4.92 -3.96 5.01
N ARG A 88 -4.62 -5.15 5.52
CA ARG A 88 -5.18 -6.39 4.99
C ARG A 88 -6.71 -6.44 5.11
N ILE A 89 -7.25 -6.00 6.25
CA ILE A 89 -8.71 -5.93 6.47
C ILE A 89 -9.37 -4.97 5.49
N ALA A 90 -8.83 -3.75 5.35
CA ALA A 90 -9.36 -2.78 4.41
C ALA A 90 -9.32 -3.28 2.95
N LEU A 91 -8.21 -3.91 2.54
CA LEU A 91 -8.05 -4.45 1.18
C LEU A 91 -9.09 -5.52 0.85
N VAL A 92 -9.39 -6.40 1.81
CA VAL A 92 -10.46 -7.39 1.70
C VAL A 92 -11.80 -6.69 1.46
N GLN A 93 -12.11 -5.66 2.25
CA GLN A 93 -13.36 -4.92 2.14
C GLN A 93 -13.48 -4.25 0.76
N TYR A 94 -12.42 -3.59 0.28
CA TYR A 94 -12.41 -2.98 -1.05
C TYR A 94 -12.61 -4.02 -2.16
N HIS A 95 -11.99 -5.20 -2.05
CA HIS A 95 -12.18 -6.28 -3.00
C HIS A 95 -13.62 -6.80 -3.03
N TYR A 96 -14.22 -6.97 -1.85
CA TYR A 96 -15.62 -7.38 -1.74
C TYR A 96 -16.56 -6.37 -2.41
N VAL A 97 -16.36 -5.07 -2.16
CA VAL A 97 -17.13 -3.99 -2.80
C VAL A 97 -16.94 -4.00 -4.32
N ASP A 98 -15.71 -4.17 -4.82
CA ASP A 98 -15.44 -4.28 -6.26
C ASP A 98 -16.28 -5.41 -6.91
N GLU A 99 -16.30 -6.58 -6.28
CA GLU A 99 -17.04 -7.74 -6.80
C GLU A 99 -18.56 -7.54 -6.74
N ILE A 100 -19.10 -6.87 -5.72
CA ILE A 100 -20.51 -6.47 -5.68
C ILE A 100 -20.83 -5.53 -6.83
N LEU A 101 -20.04 -4.47 -7.01
CA LEU A 101 -20.31 -3.46 -8.02
C LEU A 101 -20.20 -4.05 -9.44
N LYS A 102 -19.22 -4.93 -9.69
CA LYS A 102 -19.14 -5.68 -10.96
C LYS A 102 -20.39 -6.52 -11.20
N ARG A 103 -20.89 -7.24 -10.18
CA ARG A 103 -22.12 -8.03 -10.31
C ARG A 103 -23.34 -7.14 -10.58
N GLN A 104 -23.45 -6.00 -9.88
CA GLN A 104 -24.50 -5.02 -10.15
C GLN A 104 -24.45 -4.51 -11.59
N TYR A 105 -23.26 -4.24 -12.12
CA TYR A 105 -23.08 -3.84 -13.50
C TYR A 105 -23.53 -4.93 -14.49
N LEU A 106 -23.22 -6.20 -14.20
CA LEU A 106 -23.59 -7.34 -15.05
C LEU A 106 -25.10 -7.67 -15.01
N ILE A 107 -25.81 -7.34 -13.93
CA ILE A 107 -27.26 -7.53 -13.82
C ILE A 107 -28.02 -6.67 -14.85
N GLU A 108 -27.45 -5.54 -15.25
CA GLU A 108 -27.99 -4.68 -16.32
C GLU A 108 -27.86 -5.30 -17.72
N ASN A 109 -27.33 -6.53 -17.82
CA ASN A 109 -27.12 -7.29 -19.05
C ASN A 109 -26.36 -6.48 -20.12
N PRO A 110 -25.16 -5.97 -19.80
CA PRO A 110 -24.41 -5.12 -20.71
C PRO A 110 -23.96 -5.89 -21.96
N ASN A 111 -23.99 -5.23 -23.11
CA ASN A 111 -23.39 -5.74 -24.33
C ASN A 111 -21.85 -5.67 -24.27
N GLU A 112 -21.18 -6.31 -25.22
CA GLU A 112 -19.70 -6.38 -25.23
C GLU A 112 -19.06 -4.99 -25.25
N ASN A 113 -19.60 -4.03 -26.01
CA ASN A 113 -19.07 -2.67 -26.06
C ASN A 113 -19.13 -1.97 -24.69
N GLN A 114 -20.26 -2.09 -23.98
CA GLN A 114 -20.44 -1.53 -22.64
C GLN A 114 -19.46 -2.16 -21.63
N ILE A 115 -19.27 -3.49 -21.69
CA ILE A 115 -18.29 -4.19 -20.86
C ILE A 115 -16.86 -3.70 -21.13
N GLN A 116 -16.49 -3.53 -22.40
CA GLN A 116 -15.15 -3.05 -22.77
C GLN A 116 -14.93 -1.59 -22.33
N THR A 117 -15.95 -0.74 -22.49
CA THR A 117 -15.95 0.64 -21.99
C THR A 117 -15.70 0.67 -20.48
N PHE A 118 -16.44 -0.13 -19.71
CA PHE A 118 -16.27 -0.21 -18.26
C PHE A 118 -14.85 -0.66 -17.86
N LYS A 119 -14.34 -1.74 -18.45
CA LYS A 119 -12.98 -2.24 -18.19
C LYS A 119 -11.92 -1.18 -18.50
N ARG A 120 -12.06 -0.47 -19.63
CA ARG A 120 -11.14 0.57 -20.05
C ARG A 120 -11.10 1.73 -19.05
N PHE A 121 -12.25 2.14 -18.53
CA PHE A 121 -12.32 3.19 -17.52
C PHE A 121 -11.67 2.80 -16.20
N CYS A 122 -11.99 1.62 -15.69
CA CYS A 122 -11.34 1.11 -14.48
C CYS A 122 -9.82 1.05 -14.64
N LYS A 123 -9.33 0.61 -15.80
CA LYS A 123 -7.88 0.56 -16.09
C LYS A 123 -7.24 1.94 -16.08
N PHE A 124 -7.78 2.89 -16.84
CA PHE A 124 -7.19 4.24 -16.89
C PHE A 124 -7.27 4.95 -15.54
N LYS A 125 -8.36 4.75 -14.80
CA LYS A 125 -8.51 5.29 -13.46
C LYS A 125 -7.46 4.74 -12.50
N TYR A 126 -7.18 3.45 -12.59
CA TYR A 126 -6.13 2.80 -11.79
C TYR A 126 -4.73 3.35 -12.13
N GLU A 127 -4.42 3.52 -13.42
CA GLU A 127 -3.16 4.10 -13.88
C GLU A 127 -2.97 5.56 -13.41
N GLU A 128 -4.03 6.37 -13.51
CA GLU A 128 -4.07 7.77 -13.04
C GLU A 128 -3.84 7.85 -11.53
N ALA A 129 -4.64 7.10 -10.76
CA ALA A 129 -4.59 7.12 -9.31
C ALA A 129 -3.25 6.60 -8.77
N ILE A 130 -2.70 5.50 -9.28
CA ILE A 130 -1.36 5.00 -8.86
C ILE A 130 -0.30 6.08 -9.04
N THR A 131 -0.28 6.73 -10.20
CA THR A 131 0.76 7.71 -10.51
C THR A 131 0.62 8.94 -9.62
N LYS A 132 -0.63 9.40 -9.40
CA LYS A 132 -0.95 10.48 -8.47
C LYS A 132 -0.48 10.19 -7.05
N TYR A 133 -0.78 9.00 -6.52
CA TYR A 133 -0.38 8.65 -5.16
C TYR A 133 1.13 8.41 -5.03
N HIS A 134 1.78 7.85 -6.06
CA HIS A 134 3.24 7.74 -6.09
C HIS A 134 3.92 9.11 -6.03
N PHE A 135 3.44 10.08 -6.82
CA PHE A 135 3.91 11.45 -6.76
C PHE A 135 3.68 12.07 -5.37
N ASN A 136 2.49 11.89 -4.78
CA ASN A 136 2.19 12.40 -3.45
C ASN A 136 3.10 11.81 -2.36
N LEU A 137 3.42 10.51 -2.45
CA LEU A 137 4.36 9.87 -1.54
C LEU A 137 5.76 10.50 -1.67
N LEU A 138 6.28 10.65 -2.90
CA LEU A 138 7.56 11.32 -3.16
C LEU A 138 7.59 12.77 -2.67
N LYS A 139 6.46 13.49 -2.76
CA LYS A 139 6.33 14.86 -2.25
C LYS A 139 6.39 14.92 -0.71
N GLN A 140 5.86 13.92 -0.03
CA GLN A 140 5.88 13.82 1.44
C GLN A 140 7.23 13.37 1.99
N CYS A 141 8.04 12.66 1.20
CA CYS A 141 9.40 12.33 1.56
C CYS A 141 10.26 13.61 1.60
N ASN A 142 10.63 14.08 2.78
CA ASN A 142 11.68 15.09 2.92
C ASN A 142 12.97 14.51 2.30
N PRO A 143 13.66 15.22 1.39
CA PRO A 143 14.90 14.76 0.81
C PRO A 143 15.96 14.31 1.82
N GLU A 144 15.93 14.89 3.01
CA GLU A 144 16.85 14.56 4.10
C GLU A 144 16.56 13.18 4.71
N HIS A 145 15.28 12.77 4.80
CA HIS A 145 14.83 11.53 5.48
C HIS A 145 14.57 10.35 4.54
N PHE A 146 14.68 10.52 3.22
CA PHE A 146 14.56 9.40 2.30
C PHE A 146 15.80 8.50 2.44
N THR A 147 15.71 7.51 3.31
CA THR A 147 16.71 6.45 3.41
C THR A 147 16.59 5.55 2.20
N LEU A 148 17.26 5.98 1.15
CA LEU A 148 17.70 5.18 0.03
C LEU A 148 18.66 4.08 0.52
N ASN A 149 18.35 3.29 1.54
CA ASN A 149 19.29 2.28 2.05
C ASN A 149 19.71 1.28 0.95
N SER A 150 18.89 1.11 -0.11
CA SER A 150 19.26 0.40 -1.33
C SER A 150 20.30 1.14 -2.19
N ILE A 151 20.11 2.43 -2.46
CA ILE A 151 21.08 3.24 -3.23
C ILE A 151 22.29 3.64 -2.37
N ARG A 152 22.16 3.77 -1.05
CA ARG A 152 23.26 3.98 -0.11
C ARG A 152 24.19 2.78 -0.17
N ASN A 153 23.67 1.56 -0.15
CA ASN A 153 24.53 0.38 -0.26
C ASN A 153 25.09 0.14 -1.69
N GLN A 154 24.50 0.75 -2.73
CA GLN A 154 24.96 0.62 -4.12
C GLN A 154 25.84 1.78 -4.63
N LEU A 155 25.61 3.02 -4.18
CA LEU A 155 26.39 4.23 -4.49
C LEU A 155 27.43 4.54 -3.41
N ILE A 156 27.08 4.32 -2.13
CA ILE A 156 28.00 4.34 -0.98
C ILE A 156 28.47 2.91 -0.74
N GLY A 157 29.08 2.29 -1.76
CA GLY A 157 29.96 1.17 -1.48
C GLY A 157 30.95 1.65 -0.42
N LYS A 158 31.13 0.90 0.68
CA LYS A 158 32.28 1.13 1.56
C LYS A 158 33.51 1.12 0.66
N SER A 159 34.07 2.29 0.39
CA SER A 159 35.24 2.39 -0.46
C SER A 159 36.39 1.82 0.36
N SER A 160 36.65 0.53 0.18
CA SER A 160 37.81 -0.16 0.74
C SER A 160 39.10 0.61 0.43
N VAL A 161 39.10 1.38 -0.66
CA VAL A 161 40.14 2.31 -1.06
C VAL A 161 40.31 3.45 -0.05
N ILE A 162 39.24 4.12 0.40
CA ILE A 162 39.34 5.18 1.43
C ILE A 162 39.81 4.59 2.76
N ASP A 163 39.25 3.45 3.16
CA ASP A 163 39.58 2.79 4.43
C ASP A 163 41.04 2.31 4.47
N SER A 164 41.65 2.03 3.30
CA SER A 164 43.06 1.62 3.16
C SER A 164 44.09 2.75 3.29
N ILE A 165 43.67 4.02 3.29
CA ILE A 165 44.57 5.18 3.34
C ILE A 165 45.23 5.26 4.72
N GLN A 166 46.54 5.03 4.84
CA GLN A 166 47.21 5.02 6.14
C GLN A 166 47.16 6.38 6.88
N ASP A 167 47.28 7.49 6.14
CA ASP A 167 47.17 8.83 6.73
C ASP A 167 45.75 9.10 7.22
N VAL A 168 45.61 9.22 8.55
CA VAL A 168 44.32 9.42 9.23
C VAL A 168 43.68 10.76 8.86
N THR A 169 44.47 11.80 8.64
CA THR A 169 43.98 13.15 8.32
C THR A 169 43.42 13.18 6.90
N VAL A 170 44.15 12.61 5.96
CA VAL A 170 43.72 12.48 4.55
C VAL A 170 42.48 11.58 4.46
N ARG A 171 42.48 10.44 5.17
CA ARG A 171 41.34 9.53 5.25
C ARG A 171 40.08 10.24 5.73
N LYS A 172 40.15 10.93 6.89
CA LYS A 172 39.00 11.66 7.45
C LYS A 172 38.48 12.75 6.49
N LYS A 173 39.39 13.49 5.83
CA LYS A 173 39.02 14.53 4.87
C LYS A 173 38.28 13.95 3.66
N LEU A 174 38.78 12.85 3.09
CA LEU A 174 38.16 12.18 1.95
C LEU A 174 36.85 11.49 2.31
N SER A 175 36.76 10.83 3.47
CA SER A 175 35.51 10.27 3.98
C SER A 175 34.43 11.34 4.13
N LYS A 176 34.77 12.50 4.70
CA LYS A 176 33.84 13.63 4.83
C LYS A 176 33.36 14.12 3.46
N HIS A 177 34.29 14.36 2.53
CA HIS A 177 33.94 14.82 1.19
C HIS A 177 33.07 13.80 0.42
N TYR A 178 33.36 12.51 0.57
CA TYR A 178 32.57 11.45 -0.05
C TYR A 178 31.13 11.40 0.48
N ILE A 179 30.95 11.57 1.80
CA ILE A 179 29.62 11.67 2.42
C ILE A 179 28.86 12.89 1.89
N GLU A 180 29.53 14.05 1.79
CA GLU A 180 28.93 15.29 1.25
C GLU A 180 28.47 15.09 -0.20
N VAL A 181 29.30 14.52 -1.06
CA VAL A 181 28.96 14.24 -2.46
C VAL A 181 27.81 13.22 -2.57
N ALA A 182 27.78 12.20 -1.72
CA ALA A 182 26.71 11.22 -1.69
C ALA A 182 25.35 11.83 -1.29
N GLU A 183 25.33 12.72 -0.28
CA GLU A 183 24.11 13.43 0.13
C GLU A 183 23.63 14.42 -0.95
N GLN A 184 24.56 15.10 -1.65
CA GLN A 184 24.21 15.94 -2.80
C GLN A 184 23.61 15.11 -3.94
N ALA A 185 24.23 13.98 -4.30
CA ALA A 185 23.72 13.08 -5.34
C ALA A 185 22.33 12.52 -5.00
N LYS A 186 22.11 12.13 -3.73
CA LYS A 186 20.81 11.70 -3.22
C LYS A 186 19.73 12.77 -3.41
N THR A 187 20.05 14.02 -3.07
CA THR A 187 19.12 15.16 -3.23
C THR A 187 18.76 15.35 -4.70
N VAL A 188 19.74 15.34 -5.61
CA VAL A 188 19.52 15.49 -7.05
C VAL A 188 18.67 14.36 -7.62
N ILE A 189 18.97 13.10 -7.28
CA ILE A 189 18.20 11.93 -7.74
C ILE A 189 16.74 12.03 -7.32
N MET A 190 16.47 12.51 -6.11
CA MET A 190 15.12 12.61 -5.58
C MET A 190 14.32 13.75 -6.22
N ILE A 191 14.96 14.89 -6.52
CA ILE A 191 14.36 15.95 -7.34
C ILE A 191 13.98 15.38 -8.72
N LEU A 192 14.91 14.69 -9.40
CA LEU A 192 14.67 14.08 -10.70
C LEU A 192 13.54 13.03 -10.66
N ALA A 193 13.48 12.22 -9.60
CA ALA A 193 12.43 11.23 -9.41
C ALA A 193 11.06 11.90 -9.23
N ARG A 194 10.98 12.98 -8.42
CA ARG A 194 9.77 13.77 -8.22
C ARG A 194 9.30 14.42 -9.52
N ASP A 195 10.18 15.08 -10.25
CA ASP A 195 9.84 15.75 -11.52
C ASP A 195 9.38 14.74 -12.58
N THR A 196 9.98 13.55 -12.58
CA THR A 196 9.56 12.45 -13.48
C THR A 196 8.19 11.91 -13.09
N ALA A 197 7.93 11.74 -11.79
CA ALA A 197 6.63 11.30 -11.30
C ALA A 197 5.53 12.34 -11.57
N GLU A 198 5.82 13.64 -11.43
CA GLU A 198 4.91 14.75 -11.73
C GLU A 198 4.51 14.77 -13.21
N ARG A 199 5.50 14.68 -14.11
CA ARG A 199 5.25 14.60 -15.56
C ARG A 199 4.40 13.39 -15.93
N LYS A 200 4.68 12.22 -15.33
CA LYS A 200 3.85 11.02 -15.52
C LYS A 200 2.43 11.24 -15.01
N MET A 201 2.27 11.82 -13.82
CA MET A 201 0.95 12.11 -13.25
C MET A 201 0.13 12.99 -14.19
N HIS A 202 0.72 14.09 -14.67
CA HIS A 202 0.05 14.98 -15.61
C HIS A 202 -0.31 14.29 -16.93
N HIS A 203 0.58 13.45 -17.46
CA HIS A 203 0.32 12.66 -18.66
C HIS A 203 -0.87 11.70 -18.48
N TYR A 204 -0.90 10.92 -17.41
CA TYR A 204 -2.00 9.96 -17.16
C TYR A 204 -3.31 10.66 -16.84
N GLN A 205 -3.29 11.76 -16.09
CA GLN A 205 -4.49 12.55 -15.81
C GLN A 205 -5.09 13.14 -17.09
N THR A 206 -4.24 13.70 -17.97
CA THR A 206 -4.66 14.22 -19.27
C THR A 206 -5.24 13.11 -20.14
N LYS A 207 -4.54 11.97 -20.22
CA LYS A 207 -5.01 10.80 -20.98
C LYS A 207 -6.35 10.28 -20.47
N TYR A 208 -6.54 10.16 -19.16
CA TYR A 208 -7.80 9.75 -18.55
C TYR A 208 -8.94 10.71 -18.93
N ASN A 209 -8.73 12.02 -18.78
CA ASN A 209 -9.73 13.04 -19.10
C ASN A 209 -10.09 13.03 -20.60
N MET A 210 -9.09 12.90 -21.48
CA MET A 210 -9.32 12.81 -22.93
C MET A 210 -10.14 11.57 -23.31
N GLU A 211 -9.79 10.41 -22.75
CA GLU A 211 -10.49 9.15 -23.02
C GLU A 211 -11.92 9.17 -22.46
N MET A 212 -12.12 9.73 -21.26
CA MET A 212 -13.44 9.96 -20.66
C MET A 212 -14.32 10.83 -21.56
N ASN A 213 -13.80 11.97 -22.01
CA ASN A 213 -14.53 12.85 -22.92
C ASN A 213 -14.85 12.16 -24.25
N ARG A 214 -13.89 11.44 -24.84
CA ARG A 214 -14.08 10.73 -26.11
C ARG A 214 -15.19 9.69 -26.02
N VAL A 215 -15.21 8.91 -24.95
CA VAL A 215 -16.25 7.89 -24.74
C VAL A 215 -17.61 8.55 -24.49
N TRP A 216 -17.70 9.59 -23.67
CA TRP A 216 -18.97 10.29 -23.46
C TRP A 216 -19.51 10.95 -24.73
N GLN A 217 -18.63 11.41 -25.63
CA GLN A 217 -19.03 11.88 -26.95
C GLN A 217 -19.53 10.72 -27.83
N TYR A 218 -18.84 9.59 -27.83
CA TYR A 218 -19.24 8.40 -28.58
C TYR A 218 -20.58 7.83 -28.09
N GLU A 219 -20.82 7.78 -26.78
CA GLU A 219 -22.10 7.38 -26.18
C GLU A 219 -23.28 8.19 -26.71
N LYS A 220 -23.09 9.50 -26.95
CA LYS A 220 -24.14 10.36 -27.54
C LYS A 220 -24.47 9.99 -28.99
N THR A 221 -23.54 9.36 -29.70
CA THR A 221 -23.72 8.94 -31.11
C THR A 221 -24.27 7.53 -31.25
N LEU A 222 -24.23 6.71 -30.18
CA LEU A 222 -24.73 5.34 -30.20
C LEU A 222 -26.25 5.27 -30.30
N PRO A 223 -26.82 4.22 -30.91
CA PRO A 223 -28.23 3.86 -30.79
C PRO A 223 -28.64 3.65 -29.31
N PRO A 224 -29.90 3.95 -28.91
CA PRO A 224 -30.34 3.85 -27.52
C PRO A 224 -30.11 2.49 -26.84
N ASP A 225 -30.22 1.40 -27.59
CA ASP A 225 -29.99 0.01 -27.15
C ASP A 225 -28.51 -0.32 -26.90
N GLN A 226 -27.59 0.51 -27.40
CA GLN A 226 -26.15 0.37 -27.21
C GLN A 226 -25.57 1.32 -26.15
N ARG A 227 -26.34 2.33 -25.74
CA ARG A 227 -25.92 3.32 -24.74
C ARG A 227 -25.87 2.76 -23.34
N LEU A 228 -24.98 3.30 -22.52
CA LEU A 228 -24.96 3.02 -21.09
C LEU A 228 -26.27 3.47 -20.43
N THR A 229 -26.88 2.59 -19.63
CA THR A 229 -28.05 2.96 -18.82
C THR A 229 -27.63 3.90 -17.68
N PRO A 230 -28.52 4.73 -17.14
CA PRO A 230 -28.22 5.54 -15.95
C PRO A 230 -27.71 4.69 -14.77
N THR A 231 -28.23 3.48 -14.60
CA THR A 231 -27.78 2.52 -13.58
C THR A 231 -26.34 2.07 -13.84
N MET A 232 -26.01 1.70 -15.09
CA MET A 232 -24.65 1.34 -15.46
C MET A 232 -23.67 2.48 -15.15
N ILE A 233 -24.01 3.71 -15.52
CA ILE A 233 -23.19 4.90 -15.25
C ILE A 233 -22.94 5.07 -13.74
N HIS A 234 -23.99 4.99 -12.93
CA HIS A 234 -23.90 5.10 -11.48
C HIS A 234 -23.00 4.01 -10.85
N VAL A 235 -23.13 2.76 -11.31
CA VAL A 235 -22.29 1.65 -10.84
C VAL A 235 -20.83 1.85 -11.28
N MET A 236 -20.60 2.35 -12.49
CA MET A 236 -19.26 2.71 -12.96
C MET A 236 -18.63 3.78 -12.08
N GLU A 237 -19.34 4.87 -11.80
CA GLU A 237 -18.85 5.95 -10.93
C GLU A 237 -18.49 5.44 -9.52
N LYS A 238 -19.33 4.57 -8.94
CA LYS A 238 -19.01 3.91 -7.67
C LYS A 238 -17.75 3.05 -7.75
N CYS A 239 -17.55 2.30 -8.84
CA CYS A 239 -16.31 1.53 -9.03
C CYS A 239 -15.08 2.45 -9.08
N LEU A 240 -15.16 3.56 -9.82
CA LEU A 240 -14.06 4.51 -9.96
C LEU A 240 -13.72 5.17 -8.61
N ALA A 241 -14.75 5.53 -7.82
CA ALA A 241 -14.56 6.03 -6.46
C ALA A 241 -13.96 4.98 -5.51
N ASN A 242 -14.37 3.71 -5.64
CA ASN A 242 -13.81 2.62 -4.85
C ASN A 242 -12.32 2.38 -5.16
N ILE A 243 -11.93 2.51 -6.44
CA ILE A 243 -10.51 2.46 -6.87
C ILE A 243 -9.70 3.56 -6.19
N ASP A 244 -10.20 4.81 -6.20
CA ASP A 244 -9.53 5.95 -5.54
C ASP A 244 -9.39 5.69 -4.05
N ALA A 245 -10.47 5.33 -3.36
CA ALA A 245 -10.47 5.07 -1.93
C ALA A 245 -9.51 3.94 -1.54
N ARG A 246 -9.50 2.84 -2.32
CA ARG A 246 -8.59 1.71 -2.10
C ARG A 246 -7.13 2.14 -2.22
N LEU A 247 -6.80 2.83 -3.31
CA LEU A 247 -5.42 3.27 -3.54
C LEU A 247 -5.01 4.28 -2.47
N GLU A 248 -5.84 5.27 -2.14
CA GLU A 248 -5.56 6.20 -1.05
C GLU A 248 -5.22 5.48 0.25
N TYR A 249 -6.00 4.45 0.60
CA TYR A 249 -5.79 3.69 1.81
C TYR A 249 -4.47 2.92 1.79
N ILE A 250 -4.14 2.24 0.67
CA ILE A 250 -2.83 1.57 0.49
C ILE A 250 -1.68 2.55 0.70
N TYR A 251 -1.78 3.75 0.13
CA TYR A 251 -0.71 4.74 0.27
C TYR A 251 -0.65 5.35 1.67
N LYS A 252 -1.78 5.54 2.36
CA LYS A 252 -1.80 5.91 3.78
C LYS A 252 -1.11 4.86 4.65
N CYS A 253 -1.34 3.58 4.38
CA CYS A 253 -0.64 2.48 5.02
C CYS A 253 0.86 2.54 4.79
N THR A 254 1.28 2.66 3.53
CA THR A 254 2.70 2.76 3.14
C THR A 254 3.38 3.97 3.79
N ALA A 255 2.71 5.12 3.83
CA ALA A 255 3.23 6.32 4.47
C ALA A 255 3.41 6.14 5.98
N LYS A 256 2.44 5.51 6.68
CA LYS A 256 2.57 5.18 8.11
C LYS A 256 3.73 4.23 8.38
N LEU A 257 3.90 3.19 7.54
CA LEU A 257 5.03 2.26 7.64
C LEU A 257 6.37 2.98 7.41
N PHE A 258 6.42 3.89 6.45
CA PHE A 258 7.60 4.70 6.17
C PHE A 258 7.95 5.62 7.35
N GLN A 259 6.97 6.32 7.93
CA GLN A 259 7.16 7.19 9.11
C GLN A 259 7.68 6.41 10.31
N LEU A 260 7.19 5.20 10.54
CA LEU A 260 7.71 4.33 11.60
C LEU A 260 9.18 3.98 11.36
N ASN A 261 9.59 3.74 10.10
CA ASN A 261 10.98 3.43 9.76
C ASN A 261 11.93 4.64 9.91
N THR A 262 11.45 5.87 9.70
CA THR A 262 12.29 7.08 9.78
C THR A 262 12.52 7.59 11.19
N ASN A 263 11.65 7.24 12.15
CA ASN A 263 11.80 7.61 13.56
C ASN A 263 12.78 6.68 14.33
N VAL A 264 13.53 5.82 13.61
CA VAL A 264 14.45 4.81 14.17
C VAL A 264 15.92 5.28 14.15
N LEU A 265 16.18 6.55 13.84
CA LEU A 265 17.51 7.15 13.88
C LEU A 265 17.61 8.26 14.93
#